data_AF-A0A2X1LVU3-F1
#
_entry.id   AF-A0A2X1LVU3-F1
#
_cell.length_a   1.000
_cell.length_b   1.000
_cell.length_c   1.000
_cell.angle_alpha   90.00
_cell.angle_beta   90.00
_cell.angle_gamma   90.00
#
_symmetry.space_group_name_H-M   'P 1'
#
loop_
_entity.id
_entity.type
_entity.pdbx_description
1 polymer ?
#
loop_
_entity_poly.entity_id
_entity_poly.type
_entity_poly.pdbx_seq_one_letter_code
_entity_poly.pdbx_strand_id
1 'polypeptide(L)'
;MPSLRSAYVCNLSPEFQPPKHHTHKLPLVLSDALQRINGRDLTCEVAFYVNQPSERKRRINEHRRRAINAVIAAILHHVNIISKRVLASAEALADFCGLSTVSEAGNKSITRCTRALSQLKALGFIDYERRWDRVNKQYWPAKIEIRDQLLETVGITEQAWRRAVSQKLNYFNAKNSERL
;
A
#
# COMPACT_ATOMS: atom_id res chain seq x y z
N MET A 1 -25.71 -20.79 24.14
CA MET A 1 -25.00 -20.27 22.94
C MET A 1 -23.57 -19.94 23.35
N PRO A 2 -22.53 -20.60 22.83
CA PRO A 2 -21.15 -20.25 23.18
C PRO A 2 -20.87 -18.86 22.61
N SER A 3 -20.44 -17.92 23.45
CA SER A 3 -20.03 -16.59 23.01
C SER A 3 -18.86 -16.72 22.02
N LEU A 4 -19.03 -16.16 20.82
CA LEU A 4 -17.92 -15.99 19.89
C LEU A 4 -16.80 -15.27 20.64
N ARG A 5 -15.64 -15.91 20.80
CA ARG A 5 -14.44 -15.25 21.35
C ARG A 5 -14.29 -13.93 20.61
N SER A 6 -14.48 -12.82 21.33
CA SER A 6 -14.25 -11.48 20.79
C SER A 6 -12.87 -11.46 20.15
N ALA A 7 -12.82 -11.28 18.83
CA ALA A 7 -11.54 -11.17 18.15
C ALA A 7 -10.83 -9.94 18.72
N TYR A 8 -9.56 -10.08 19.10
CA TYR A 8 -8.74 -8.98 19.65
C TYR A 8 -8.42 -7.87 18.61
N VAL A 9 -9.16 -7.83 17.51
CA VAL A 9 -8.92 -7.09 16.29
C VAL A 9 -10.18 -6.34 15.89
N CYS A 10 -10.13 -4.99 15.84
CA CYS A 10 -11.30 -4.17 15.52
C CYS A 10 -11.85 -4.40 14.10
N ASN A 11 -10.99 -4.62 13.10
CA ASN A 11 -11.39 -4.97 11.73
C ASN A 11 -10.76 -6.30 11.30
N LEU A 12 -11.59 -7.34 11.23
CA LEU A 12 -11.21 -8.71 10.89
C LEU A 12 -10.88 -8.89 9.41
N SER A 13 -11.51 -8.11 8.54
CA SER A 13 -11.44 -8.24 7.09
C SER A 13 -11.20 -6.86 6.46
N PRO A 14 -10.00 -6.29 6.67
CA PRO A 14 -9.65 -5.02 6.05
C PRO A 14 -9.62 -5.17 4.53
N GLU A 15 -10.22 -4.20 3.85
CA GLU A 15 -10.29 -4.11 2.41
C GLU A 15 -10.02 -2.65 2.02
N PHE A 16 -9.35 -2.46 0.89
CA PHE A 16 -9.13 -1.12 0.35
C PHE A 16 -10.41 -0.58 -0.28
N GLN A 17 -10.87 0.57 0.19
CA GLN A 17 -11.98 1.31 -0.39
C GLN A 17 -11.44 2.59 -1.06
N PRO A 18 -11.65 2.77 -2.37
CA PRO A 18 -11.19 3.97 -3.05
C PRO A 18 -11.94 5.22 -2.52
N PRO A 19 -11.28 6.39 -2.48
CA PRO A 19 -11.92 7.62 -2.02
C PRO A 19 -13.15 7.97 -2.88
N LYS A 20 -14.27 8.35 -2.24
CA LYS A 20 -15.53 8.70 -2.93
C LYS A 20 -15.39 9.84 -3.97
N HIS A 21 -14.46 10.77 -3.76
CA HIS A 21 -14.26 11.95 -4.60
C HIS A 21 -12.95 11.92 -5.39
N HIS A 22 -12.50 10.75 -5.85
CA HIS A 22 -11.27 10.66 -6.62
C HIS A 22 -11.49 11.08 -8.09
N THR A 23 -11.18 12.33 -8.41
CA THR A 23 -11.39 12.91 -9.77
C THR A 23 -10.45 12.36 -10.84
N HIS A 24 -9.28 11.83 -10.46
CA HIS A 24 -8.29 11.35 -11.42
C HIS A 24 -8.52 9.89 -11.84
N LYS A 25 -8.63 9.66 -13.15
CA LYS A 25 -8.63 8.30 -13.70
C LYS A 25 -7.27 7.65 -13.48
N LEU A 26 -7.27 6.47 -12.87
CA LEU A 26 -6.08 5.68 -12.64
C LEU A 26 -5.54 5.16 -13.99
N PRO A 27 -4.21 5.13 -14.21
CA PRO A 27 -3.63 4.47 -15.37
C PRO A 27 -4.11 3.03 -15.52
N LEU A 28 -4.37 2.58 -16.76
CA LEU A 28 -4.90 1.23 -17.04
C LEU A 28 -4.07 0.12 -16.38
N VAL A 29 -2.73 0.21 -16.45
CA VAL A 29 -1.83 -0.77 -15.84
C VAL A 29 -2.05 -0.97 -14.34
N LEU A 30 -2.39 0.11 -13.61
CA LEU A 30 -2.67 0.06 -12.19
C LEU A 30 -4.10 -0.43 -11.92
N SER A 31 -5.07 0.01 -12.74
CA SER A 31 -6.46 -0.46 -12.65
C SER A 31 -6.56 -1.97 -12.87
N ASP A 32 -5.90 -2.48 -13.91
CA ASP A 32 -5.87 -3.91 -14.21
C ASP A 32 -5.19 -4.71 -13.09
N ALA A 33 -4.10 -4.18 -12.53
CA ALA A 33 -3.42 -4.82 -11.40
C ALA A 33 -4.35 -4.89 -10.17
N LEU A 34 -5.07 -3.81 -9.84
CA LEU A 34 -6.06 -3.80 -8.76
C LEU A 34 -7.16 -4.84 -8.99
N GLN A 35 -7.65 -4.98 -10.22
CA GLN A 35 -8.64 -6.01 -10.56
C GLN A 35 -8.07 -7.43 -10.41
N ARG A 36 -6.82 -7.66 -10.81
CA ARG A 36 -6.17 -8.98 -10.69
C ARG A 36 -5.95 -9.41 -9.25
N ILE A 37 -5.57 -8.48 -8.37
CA ILE A 37 -5.30 -8.79 -6.97
C ILE A 37 -6.58 -8.85 -6.12
N ASN A 38 -7.72 -8.39 -6.64
CA ASN A 38 -8.97 -8.39 -5.90
C ASN A 38 -9.36 -9.82 -5.48
N GLY A 39 -9.63 -10.01 -4.19
CA GLY A 39 -9.93 -11.32 -3.60
C GLY A 39 -8.77 -12.31 -3.50
N ARG A 40 -7.56 -11.96 -3.97
CA ARG A 40 -6.37 -12.83 -3.90
C ARG A 40 -5.53 -12.53 -2.66
N ASP A 41 -4.92 -13.57 -2.10
CA ASP A 41 -3.96 -13.42 -1.00
C ASP A 41 -2.52 -13.41 -1.53
N LEU A 42 -1.98 -12.20 -1.76
CA LEU A 42 -0.63 -12.01 -2.30
C LEU A 42 0.46 -12.54 -1.37
N THR A 43 0.18 -12.70 -0.08
CA THR A 43 1.18 -13.24 0.86
C THR A 43 1.46 -14.73 0.67
N CYS A 44 0.72 -15.41 -0.22
CA CYS A 44 1.03 -16.75 -0.69
C CYS A 44 2.02 -16.78 -1.86
N GLU A 45 2.29 -15.64 -2.52
CA GLU A 45 3.19 -15.58 -3.66
C GLU A 45 4.64 -15.91 -3.26
N VAL A 46 5.38 -16.51 -4.18
CA VAL A 46 6.78 -16.96 -3.95
C VAL A 46 7.67 -15.80 -3.50
N ALA A 47 7.41 -14.59 -4.02
CA ALA A 47 8.15 -13.37 -3.65
C ALA A 47 8.14 -13.08 -2.13
N PHE A 48 7.07 -13.44 -1.41
CA PHE A 48 6.98 -13.26 0.04
C PHE A 48 7.88 -14.21 0.84
N TYR A 49 8.41 -15.26 0.21
CA TYR A 49 9.29 -16.25 0.83
C TYR A 49 10.75 -16.06 0.42
N VAL A 50 11.01 -15.69 -0.84
CA VAL A 50 12.37 -15.46 -1.35
C VAL A 50 13.09 -14.37 -0.57
N ASN A 51 12.37 -13.33 -0.15
CA ASN A 51 12.95 -12.19 0.56
C ASN A 51 12.95 -12.35 2.09
N GLN A 52 12.66 -13.54 2.61
CA GLN A 52 12.72 -13.76 4.05
C GLN A 52 14.18 -13.88 4.52
N PRO A 53 14.49 -13.42 5.75
CA PRO A 53 15.80 -13.68 6.34
C PRO A 53 16.05 -15.21 6.43
N SER A 54 17.32 -15.60 6.40
CA SER A 54 17.75 -17.00 6.45
C SER A 54 17.34 -17.74 7.73
N GLU A 55 17.02 -17.00 8.79
CA GLU A 55 16.50 -17.55 10.04
C GLU A 55 15.09 -18.11 9.89
N ARG A 56 14.79 -19.19 10.62
CA ARG A 56 13.43 -19.74 10.71
C ARG A 56 12.45 -18.67 11.23
N LYS A 57 11.55 -18.20 10.37
CA LYS A 57 10.42 -17.34 10.75
C LYS A 57 9.13 -18.15 10.82
N ARG A 58 8.26 -17.74 11.75
CA ARG A 58 6.87 -18.22 11.76
C ARG A 58 6.13 -17.63 10.56
N ARG A 59 5.13 -18.36 10.05
CA ARG A 59 4.22 -17.86 9.02
C ARG A 59 3.62 -16.52 9.44
N ILE A 60 3.45 -15.61 8.49
CA ILE A 60 2.79 -14.33 8.71
C ILE A 60 1.38 -14.59 9.27
N ASN A 61 1.06 -13.97 10.39
CA ASN A 61 -0.26 -14.07 11.03
C ASN A 61 -1.38 -13.68 10.05
N GLU A 62 -2.52 -14.37 10.13
CA GLU A 62 -3.66 -14.18 9.22
C GLU A 62 -4.15 -12.72 9.15
N HIS A 63 -4.36 -12.05 10.28
CA HIS A 63 -4.80 -10.65 10.28
C HIS A 63 -3.73 -9.72 9.71
N ARG A 64 -2.45 -10.09 9.83
CA ARG A 64 -1.36 -9.35 9.19
C ARG A 64 -1.36 -9.54 7.68
N ARG A 65 -1.64 -10.77 7.19
CA ARG A 65 -1.78 -11.05 5.76
C ARG A 65 -2.90 -10.21 5.13
N ARG A 66 -4.08 -10.20 5.76
CA ARG A 66 -5.22 -9.37 5.32
C ARG A 66 -4.86 -7.87 5.29
N ALA A 67 -4.22 -7.37 6.34
CA ALA A 67 -3.76 -5.98 6.37
C ALA A 67 -2.73 -5.67 5.28
N ILE A 68 -1.81 -6.59 4.97
CA ILE A 68 -0.84 -6.43 3.88
C ILE A 68 -1.56 -6.34 2.53
N ASN A 69 -2.50 -7.25 2.25
CA ASN A 69 -3.22 -7.26 0.98
C ASN A 69 -4.01 -5.94 0.77
N ALA A 70 -4.72 -5.47 1.80
CA ALA A 70 -5.41 -4.19 1.75
C ALA A 70 -4.45 -3.02 1.51
N VAL A 71 -3.31 -2.99 2.21
CA VAL A 71 -2.30 -1.93 2.05
C VAL A 71 -1.64 -1.95 0.67
N ILE A 72 -1.39 -3.12 0.08
CA ILE A 72 -0.86 -3.21 -1.30
C ILE A 72 -1.85 -2.59 -2.29
N ALA A 73 -3.15 -2.91 -2.17
CA ALA A 73 -4.17 -2.31 -3.02
C ALA A 73 -4.20 -0.78 -2.87
N ALA A 74 -4.15 -0.28 -1.63
CA ALA A 74 -4.09 1.17 -1.38
C ALA A 74 -2.82 1.82 -1.94
N ILE A 75 -1.66 1.18 -1.81
CA ILE A 75 -0.39 1.65 -2.38
C ILE A 75 -0.48 1.77 -3.90
N LEU A 76 -0.98 0.73 -4.59
CA LEU A 76 -1.12 0.72 -6.05
C LEU A 76 -2.10 1.80 -6.53
N HIS A 77 -3.16 2.06 -5.78
CA HIS A 77 -4.12 3.11 -6.12
C HIS A 77 -3.51 4.52 -5.98
N HIS A 78 -2.64 4.72 -5.00
CA HIS A 78 -2.09 6.05 -4.68
C HIS A 78 -0.67 6.30 -5.20
N VAL A 79 -0.11 5.40 -6.01
CA VAL A 79 1.24 5.58 -6.55
C VAL A 79 1.27 6.57 -7.73
N ASN A 80 2.26 7.46 -7.69
CA ASN A 80 2.67 8.20 -8.86
C ASN A 80 3.51 7.30 -9.78
N ILE A 81 3.00 7.02 -10.97
CA ILE A 81 3.66 6.12 -11.93
C ILE A 81 5.06 6.58 -12.37
N ILE A 82 5.32 7.89 -12.42
CA ILE A 82 6.58 8.45 -12.89
C ILE A 82 7.63 8.33 -11.78
N SER A 83 7.30 8.76 -10.56
CA SER A 83 8.26 8.79 -9.45
C SER A 83 8.27 7.52 -8.59
N LYS A 84 7.36 6.57 -8.83
CA LYS A 84 7.09 5.39 -7.98
C LYS A 84 6.77 5.72 -6.51
N ARG A 85 6.48 7.00 -6.20
CA ARG A 85 6.13 7.46 -4.84
C ARG A 85 4.64 7.33 -4.59
N VAL A 86 4.27 6.88 -3.40
CA VAL A 86 2.88 6.88 -2.94
C VAL A 86 2.52 8.29 -2.47
N LEU A 87 1.45 8.86 -3.02
CA LEU A 87 0.98 10.21 -2.73
C LEU A 87 -0.03 10.27 -1.56
N ALA A 88 -0.13 9.19 -0.80
CA ALA A 88 -0.98 9.09 0.38
C ALA A 88 -0.12 8.90 1.64
N SER A 89 -0.50 9.55 2.74
CA SER A 89 0.14 9.34 4.04
C SER A 89 -0.18 7.94 4.58
N ALA A 90 0.66 7.41 5.47
CA ALA A 90 0.39 6.13 6.15
C ALA A 90 -0.94 6.15 6.93
N GLU A 91 -1.36 7.33 7.39
CA GLU A 91 -2.67 7.51 8.04
C GLU A 91 -3.81 7.40 7.04
N ALA A 92 -3.73 8.09 5.89
CA ALA A 92 -4.74 7.98 4.83
C ALA A 92 -4.84 6.54 4.31
N LEU A 93 -3.71 5.86 4.10
CA LEU A 93 -3.69 4.44 3.74
C LEU A 93 -4.39 3.57 4.79
N ALA A 94 -4.19 3.86 6.08
CA ALA A 94 -4.87 3.13 7.15
C ALA A 94 -6.39 3.34 7.11
N ASP A 95 -6.84 4.58 6.86
CA ASP A 95 -8.26 4.90 6.76
C ASP A 95 -8.90 4.23 5.54
N PHE A 96 -8.28 4.31 4.36
CA PHE A 96 -8.79 3.65 3.14
C PHE A 96 -8.86 2.13 3.27
N CYS A 97 -8.03 1.52 4.10
CA CYS A 97 -8.04 0.07 4.34
C CYS A 97 -8.93 -0.37 5.51
N GLY A 98 -9.57 0.58 6.22
CA GLY A 98 -10.27 0.30 7.48
C GLY A 98 -9.35 -0.26 8.58
N LEU A 99 -8.07 0.11 8.58
CA LEU A 99 -7.05 -0.33 9.53
C LEU A 99 -6.82 0.67 10.67
N SER A 100 -7.36 1.89 10.56
CA SER A 100 -7.36 2.84 11.65
C SER A 100 -8.34 2.42 12.74
N THR A 101 -7.95 2.70 13.98
CA THR A 101 -8.75 2.42 15.16
C THR A 101 -8.76 3.65 16.05
N VAL A 102 -9.84 3.85 16.80
CA VAL A 102 -9.96 4.95 17.75
C VAL A 102 -10.18 4.32 19.13
N SER A 103 -9.31 4.65 20.08
CA SER A 103 -9.47 4.22 21.47
C SER A 103 -10.66 4.91 22.15
N GLU A 104 -11.11 4.38 23.29
CA GLU A 104 -12.16 5.04 24.10
C GLU A 104 -11.79 6.47 24.51
N ALA A 105 -10.50 6.74 24.68
CA ALA A 105 -9.96 8.07 24.95
C ALA A 105 -9.88 8.99 23.70
N GLY A 106 -10.41 8.57 22.55
CA GLY A 106 -10.40 9.34 21.31
C GLY A 106 -9.08 9.29 20.51
N ASN A 107 -8.04 8.60 21.00
CA ASN A 107 -6.77 8.52 20.30
C ASN A 107 -6.84 7.61 19.07
N LYS A 108 -6.48 8.14 17.89
CA LYS A 108 -6.38 7.39 16.64
C LYS A 108 -5.08 6.59 16.57
N SER A 109 -5.18 5.30 16.23
CA SER A 109 -4.06 4.40 16.03
C SER A 109 -4.07 3.78 14.64
N ILE A 110 -2.92 3.87 13.98
CA ILE A 110 -2.66 3.31 12.64
C ILE A 110 -1.66 2.15 12.68
N THR A 111 -1.44 1.56 13.86
CA THR A 111 -0.38 0.56 14.11
C THR A 111 -0.48 -0.67 13.21
N ARG A 112 -1.69 -1.08 12.79
CA ARG A 112 -1.83 -2.21 11.86
C ARG A 112 -1.26 -1.89 10.49
N CYS A 113 -1.56 -0.71 9.96
CA CYS A 113 -1.04 -0.22 8.68
C CYS A 113 0.48 -0.05 8.75
N THR A 114 1.00 0.63 9.77
CA THR A 114 2.45 0.86 9.88
C THR A 114 3.23 -0.44 10.05
N ARG A 115 2.72 -1.42 10.80
CA ARG A 115 3.37 -2.73 10.89
C ARG A 115 3.24 -3.56 9.60
N ALA A 116 2.23 -3.34 8.76
CA ALA A 116 2.16 -3.92 7.41
C ALA A 116 3.20 -3.28 6.47
N LEU A 117 3.32 -1.95 6.49
CA LEU A 117 4.36 -1.20 5.77
C LEU A 117 5.78 -1.62 6.19
N SER A 118 6.04 -1.76 7.49
CA SER A 118 7.33 -2.27 7.98
C SER A 118 7.63 -3.68 7.48
N GLN A 119 6.61 -4.55 7.39
CA GLN A 119 6.79 -5.90 6.86
C GLN A 119 7.09 -5.87 5.36
N LEU A 120 6.38 -5.05 4.58
CA LEU A 120 6.64 -4.87 3.15
C LEU A 120 8.05 -4.31 2.89
N LYS A 121 8.51 -3.37 3.73
CA LYS A 121 9.89 -2.88 3.70
C LYS A 121 10.90 -3.99 3.98
N ALA A 122 10.69 -4.76 5.04
CA ALA A 122 11.58 -5.85 5.42
C ALA A 122 11.69 -6.93 4.33
N LEU A 123 10.61 -7.14 3.57
CA LEU A 123 10.56 -8.03 2.42
C LEU A 123 11.01 -7.36 1.12
N GLY A 124 11.56 -6.14 1.14
CA GLY A 124 12.09 -5.50 -0.08
C GLY A 124 11.06 -4.96 -1.07
N PHE A 125 9.75 -5.04 -0.81
CA PHE A 125 8.72 -4.58 -1.75
C PHE A 125 8.63 -3.05 -1.87
N ILE A 126 8.96 -2.34 -0.79
CA ILE A 126 8.90 -0.88 -0.72
C ILE A 126 10.12 -0.29 -0.02
N ASP A 127 10.41 0.97 -0.33
CA ASP A 127 11.14 1.86 0.56
C ASP A 127 10.14 2.55 1.49
N TYR A 128 10.37 2.43 2.80
CA TYR A 128 9.55 3.06 3.81
C TYR A 128 10.43 3.77 4.85
N GLU A 129 10.35 5.10 4.88
CA GLU A 129 11.08 5.93 5.83
C GLU A 129 10.11 6.72 6.70
N ARG A 130 10.29 6.61 8.02
CA ARG A 130 9.59 7.40 9.01
C ARG A 130 10.61 8.15 9.85
N ARG A 131 10.49 9.47 9.90
CA ARG A 131 11.41 10.34 10.65
C ARG A 131 10.66 11.01 11.79
N TRP A 132 11.24 10.93 12.99
CA TRP A 132 10.71 11.64 14.16
C TRP A 132 11.28 13.06 14.18
N ASP A 133 10.39 14.04 14.20
CA ASP A 133 10.75 15.43 14.43
C ASP A 133 10.95 15.66 15.93
N ARG A 134 12.19 15.95 16.33
CA ARG A 134 12.51 16.25 17.74
C ARG A 134 12.00 17.62 18.17
N VAL A 135 11.84 18.56 17.24
CA VAL A 135 11.42 19.94 17.53
C VAL A 135 9.91 19.97 17.73
N ASN A 136 9.17 19.49 16.73
CA ASN A 136 7.71 19.51 16.75
C ASN A 136 7.09 18.32 17.53
N LYS A 137 7.93 17.40 18.03
CA LYS A 137 7.51 16.16 18.72
C LYS A 137 6.44 15.37 17.94
N GLN A 138 6.59 15.33 16.61
CA GLN A 138 5.67 14.64 15.71
C GLN A 138 6.43 13.84 14.65
N TYR A 139 5.78 12.88 14.02
CA TYR A 139 6.37 12.19 12.88
C TYR A 139 6.24 13.05 11.61
N TRP A 140 7.32 13.17 10.85
CA TRP A 140 7.23 13.66 9.48
C TRP A 140 6.39 12.69 8.63
N PRO A 141 5.66 13.20 7.61
CA PRO A 141 4.96 12.36 6.66
C PRO A 141 5.89 11.27 6.11
N ALA A 142 5.49 10.01 6.28
CA ALA A 142 6.34 8.90 5.91
C ALA A 142 6.51 8.85 4.39
N LYS A 143 7.75 8.67 3.94
CA LYS A 143 8.07 8.49 2.53
C LYS A 143 7.89 7.02 2.17
N ILE A 144 7.06 6.75 1.15
CA ILE A 144 6.78 5.41 0.64
C ILE A 144 7.08 5.39 -0.86
N GLU A 145 8.00 4.52 -1.29
CA GLU A 145 8.30 4.30 -2.72
C GLU A 145 8.19 2.80 -3.05
N ILE A 146 7.63 2.49 -4.22
CA ILE A 146 7.45 1.11 -4.68
C ILE A 146 8.73 0.61 -5.35
N ARG A 147 9.13 -0.64 -5.08
CA ARG A 147 10.16 -1.35 -5.85
C ARG A 147 9.55 -2.21 -6.95
N ASP A 148 10.37 -2.52 -7.95
CA ASP A 148 9.97 -3.34 -9.11
C ASP A 148 9.47 -4.73 -8.73
N GLN A 149 10.04 -5.31 -7.67
CA GLN A 149 9.59 -6.61 -7.18
C GLN A 149 8.12 -6.62 -6.74
N LEU A 150 7.58 -5.51 -6.21
CA LEU A 150 6.16 -5.41 -5.91
C LEU A 150 5.32 -5.38 -7.20
N LEU A 151 5.79 -4.65 -8.22
CA LEU A 151 5.12 -4.57 -9.53
C LEU A 151 5.03 -5.95 -10.17
N GLU A 152 6.13 -6.70 -10.17
CA GLU A 152 6.17 -8.07 -10.68
C GLU A 152 5.22 -9.00 -9.91
N THR A 153 5.20 -8.90 -8.58
CA THR A 153 4.32 -9.71 -7.72
C THR A 153 2.83 -9.46 -8.00
N VAL A 154 2.46 -8.26 -8.44
CA VAL A 154 1.07 -7.92 -8.82
C VAL A 154 0.79 -8.11 -10.32
N GLY A 155 1.74 -8.70 -11.05
CA GLY A 155 1.62 -9.02 -12.48
C GLY A 155 1.78 -7.81 -13.40
N ILE A 156 2.47 -6.76 -12.98
CA ILE A 156 2.85 -5.64 -13.83
C ILE A 156 4.26 -5.90 -14.37
N THR A 157 4.39 -6.02 -15.69
CA THR A 157 5.69 -6.14 -16.34
C THR A 157 6.37 -4.78 -16.45
N GLU A 158 7.70 -4.79 -16.48
CA GLU A 158 8.49 -3.56 -16.65
C GLU A 158 8.10 -2.81 -17.94
N GLN A 159 7.88 -3.53 -19.03
CA GLN A 159 7.46 -2.95 -20.31
C GLN A 159 6.09 -2.25 -20.19
N ALA A 160 5.12 -2.86 -19.50
CA ALA A 160 3.81 -2.27 -19.28
C ALA A 160 3.93 -1.00 -18.42
N TRP A 161 4.77 -1.01 -17.39
CA TRP A 161 5.04 0.17 -16.58
C TRP A 161 5.66 1.31 -17.39
N ARG A 162 6.73 1.01 -18.15
CA ARG A 162 7.42 2.00 -19.01
C ARG A 162 6.46 2.63 -20.02
N ARG A 163 5.61 1.84 -20.68
CA ARG A 163 4.59 2.36 -21.61
C ARG A 163 3.63 3.34 -20.94
N ALA A 164 3.17 3.01 -19.73
CA ALA A 164 2.26 3.87 -18.98
C ALA A 164 2.96 5.16 -18.48
N VAL A 165 4.25 5.10 -18.15
CA VAL A 165 5.08 6.29 -17.87
C VAL A 165 5.18 7.17 -19.11
N SER A 166 5.57 6.61 -20.26
CA SER A 166 5.68 7.35 -21.52
C SER A 166 4.35 7.99 -21.93
N GLN A 167 3.23 7.27 -21.79
CA GLN A 167 1.91 7.80 -22.06
C GLN A 167 1.59 9.03 -21.20
N LYS A 168 1.92 8.96 -19.90
CA LYS A 168 1.67 10.05 -18.96
C LYS A 168 2.57 11.27 -19.24
N LEU A 169 3.84 11.04 -19.58
CA LEU A 169 4.77 12.10 -19.97
C LEU A 169 4.35 12.78 -21.27
N ASN A 170 3.95 12.00 -22.28
CA ASN A 170 3.45 12.54 -23.55
C ASN A 170 2.22 13.42 -23.35
N TYR A 171 1.29 13.01 -22.47
CA TYR A 171 0.14 13.83 -22.10
C TYR A 171 0.55 15.17 -21.47
N PHE A 172 1.51 15.16 -20.54
CA PHE A 172 2.01 16.41 -19.94
C PHE A 172 2.73 17.30 -20.94
N ASN A 173 3.54 16.72 -21.83
CA ASN A 173 4.25 17.46 -22.87
C ASN A 173 3.27 18.14 -23.84
N ALA A 174 2.26 17.41 -24.33
CA ALA A 174 1.22 17.97 -25.21
C ALA A 174 0.45 19.11 -24.53
N LYS A 175 0.07 18.93 -23.26
CA LYS A 175 -0.62 19.97 -22.48
C LYS A 175 0.25 21.21 -22.23
N ASN A 176 1.56 21.04 -22.10
CA ASN A 176 2.49 22.15 -21.90
C ASN A 176 2.80 22.89 -23.21
N SER A 177 2.84 22.18 -24.36
CA SER A 177 3.02 22.83 -25.67
C SER A 177 1.84 23.67 -26.10
N GLU A 178 0.61 23.33 -25.68
CA GLU A 178 -0.59 24.14 -25.95
C GLU A 178 -0.65 25.45 -25.14
N ARG A 179 0.21 25.59 -24.13
CA ARG A 179 0.24 26.77 -23.23
C ARG A 179 1.34 27.78 -23.57
N LEU A 180 2.25 27.43 -24.47
CA LEU A 180 3.33 28.28 -24.99
C LEU A 180 2.91 28.88 -26.32
#